data_AF-A0A2A6B2S0-F1
#
_entry.id   AF-A0A2A6B2S0-F1
#
_cell.length_a   1.000
_cell.length_b   1.000
_cell.length_c   1.000
_cell.angle_alpha   90.00
_cell.angle_beta   90.00
_cell.angle_gamma   90.00
#
_symmetry.space_group_name_H-M   'P 1'
#
loop_
_entity.id
_entity.type
_entity.pdbx_description
1 polymer ?
#
loop_
_entity_poly.entity_id
_entity_poly.type
_entity_poly.pdbx_seq_one_letter_code
_entity_poly.pdbx_strand_id
1 'polypeptide(L)'
;MPAVKGDGMRGLAVFISDMRNCKSKEAELKRINKELANIRSKFKGDETLDGYQKKKYVCKLLFIFLIGYDFDSGFMEVKNKSSS
;
A
#
# COMPACT_ATOMS: atom_id res chain seq x y z
N MET A 1 4.26 -4.78 27.59
CA MET A 1 4.01 -3.54 26.83
C MET A 1 2.51 -3.45 26.58
N PRO A 2 1.83 -2.32 26.86
CA PRO A 2 0.40 -2.22 26.60
C PRO A 2 0.17 -2.20 25.09
N ALA A 3 -0.73 -3.05 24.61
CA ALA A 3 -1.17 -3.03 23.22
C ALA A 3 -1.87 -1.69 22.95
N VAL A 4 -1.34 -0.90 22.03
CA VAL A 4 -2.01 0.30 21.52
C VAL A 4 -3.37 -0.09 20.97
N LYS A 5 -4.43 0.15 21.75
CA LYS A 5 -5.82 0.03 21.34
C LYS A 5 -6.17 1.25 20.49
N GLY A 6 -5.56 1.33 19.31
CA GLY A 6 -6.01 2.23 18.25
C GLY A 6 -6.94 1.46 17.33
N ASP A 7 -7.83 2.19 16.65
CA ASP A 7 -8.49 1.83 15.40
C ASP A 7 -7.44 1.52 14.31
N GLY A 8 -6.65 0.48 14.56
CA GLY A 8 -5.35 0.24 13.96
C GLY A 8 -5.52 -0.03 12.47
N MET A 9 -4.49 0.30 11.69
CA MET A 9 -4.41 -0.01 10.26
C MET A 9 -4.44 -1.53 10.03
N ARG A 10 -5.57 -2.18 10.26
CA ARG A 10 -5.74 -3.64 10.19
C ARG A 10 -5.35 -4.14 8.80
N GLY A 11 -5.71 -3.38 7.76
CA GLY A 11 -5.31 -3.68 6.40
C GLY A 11 -3.80 -3.62 6.14
N LEU A 12 -3.04 -2.80 6.89
CA LEU A 12 -1.58 -2.78 6.85
C LEU A 12 -1.01 -3.97 7.62
N ALA A 13 -1.49 -4.21 8.85
CA ALA A 13 -1.04 -5.33 9.67
C ALA A 13 -1.26 -6.69 8.98
N VAL A 14 -2.41 -6.88 8.35
CA VAL A 14 -2.71 -8.08 7.55
C VAL A 14 -1.75 -8.20 6.37
N PHE A 15 -1.49 -7.11 5.64
CA PHE A 15 -0.54 -7.13 4.53
C PHE A 15 0.87 -7.54 4.98
N ILE A 16 1.36 -6.97 6.08
CA ILE A 16 2.67 -7.33 6.64
C ILE A 16 2.69 -8.79 7.10
N SER A 17 1.61 -9.27 7.73
CA SER A 17 1.50 -10.68 8.13
C SER A 17 1.52 -11.61 6.92
N ASP A 18 0.80 -11.27 5.85
CA ASP A 18 0.80 -12.05 4.62
C ASP A 18 2.20 -12.12 4.00
N MET A 19 2.90 -10.98 3.95
CA MET A 19 4.27 -10.92 3.45
C MET A 19 5.22 -11.79 4.26
N ARG A 20 5.12 -11.76 5.60
CA ARG A 20 5.92 -12.63 6.49
C ARG A 20 5.59 -14.12 6.35
N ASN A 21 4.40 -14.45 5.86
CA ASN A 21 3.97 -15.83 5.63
C ASN A 21 4.36 -16.36 4.24
N CYS A 22 4.87 -15.51 3.34
CA CYS A 22 5.39 -15.95 2.06
C CYS A 22 6.65 -16.80 2.26
N LYS A 23 6.73 -17.93 1.55
CA LYS A 23 7.86 -18.89 1.64
C LYS A 23 8.84 -18.79 0.48
N SER A 24 8.57 -17.93 -0.50
CA SER A 24 9.39 -17.74 -1.69
C SER A 24 9.29 -16.31 -2.21
N LYS A 25 10.35 -15.85 -2.90
CA LYS A 25 10.38 -14.55 -3.56
C LYS A 25 9.25 -14.37 -4.59
N GLU A 26 8.85 -15.47 -5.25
CA GLU A 26 7.74 -15.44 -6.20
C GLU A 26 6.40 -15.20 -5.50
N ALA A 27 6.17 -15.82 -4.33
CA ALA A 27 4.97 -15.60 -3.54
C ALA A 27 4.90 -14.15 -3.01
N GLU A 28 6.03 -13.61 -2.56
CA GLU A 28 6.17 -12.20 -2.16
C GLU A 28 5.81 -11.28 -3.33
N LEU A 29 6.43 -11.48 -4.49
CA LEU A 29 6.19 -10.68 -5.69
C LEU A 29 4.72 -10.73 -6.12
N LYS A 30 4.09 -11.91 -6.08
CA LYS A 30 2.67 -12.08 -6.40
C LYS A 30 1.77 -11.30 -5.42
N ARG A 31 2.09 -11.32 -4.12
CA ARG A 31 1.33 -10.58 -3.11
C ARG A 31 1.51 -9.06 -3.26
N ILE A 32 2.73 -8.60 -3.52
CA ILE A 32 3.07 -7.21 -3.79
C ILE A 32 2.31 -6.71 -5.02
N ASN A 33 2.38 -7.41 -6.15
CA ASN A 33 1.70 -7.01 -7.39
C ASN A 33 0.17 -6.90 -7.21
N LYS A 34 -0.44 -7.85 -6.48
CA LYS A 34 -1.86 -7.79 -6.14
C LYS A 34 -2.19 -6.55 -5.31
N GLU A 35 -1.35 -6.22 -4.34
CA GLU A 35 -1.55 -5.03 -3.49
C GLU A 35 -1.35 -3.74 -4.28
N LEU A 36 -0.32 -3.65 -5.12
CA LEU A 36 -0.10 -2.50 -6.01
C LEU A 36 -1.27 -2.27 -6.96
N ALA A 37 -1.84 -3.33 -7.54
CA ALA A 37 -3.03 -3.23 -8.39
C ALA A 37 -4.26 -2.69 -7.63
N ASN A 38 -4.49 -3.20 -6.41
CA ASN A 38 -5.56 -2.72 -5.52
C ASN A 38 -5.38 -1.24 -5.17
N ILE A 39 -4.15 -0.85 -4.80
CA ILE A 39 -3.82 0.54 -4.49
C ILE A 39 -4.07 1.42 -5.73
N ARG A 40 -3.53 1.05 -6.91
CA ARG A 40 -3.73 1.81 -8.15
C ARG A 40 -5.22 1.99 -8.49
N SER A 41 -6.03 0.94 -8.35
CA SER A 41 -7.48 1.01 -8.56
C SER A 41 -8.15 2.00 -7.60
N LYS A 42 -7.72 2.02 -6.33
CA LYS A 42 -8.27 2.93 -5.32
C LYS A 42 -7.87 4.39 -5.50
N PHE A 43 -6.70 4.65 -6.07
CA PHE A 43 -6.25 6.02 -6.38
C PHE A 43 -6.77 6.54 -7.73
N LYS A 44 -7.17 5.66 -8.64
CA LYS A 44 -7.77 6.03 -9.95
C LYS A 44 -9.29 6.16 -9.93
N GLY A 45 -9.97 5.60 -8.92
CA GLY A 45 -11.42 5.70 -8.82
C GLY A 45 -11.90 7.12 -8.47
N ASP A 46 -13.15 7.42 -8.82
CA ASP A 46 -13.81 8.70 -8.46
C ASP A 46 -14.09 8.84 -6.95
N GLU A 47 -13.85 7.78 -6.17
CA GLU A 47 -13.98 7.78 -4.72
C GLU A 47 -12.86 8.59 -4.07
N THR A 48 -13.24 9.68 -3.40
CA THR A 48 -12.28 10.49 -2.66
C THR A 48 -11.76 9.70 -1.45
N LEU A 49 -10.50 9.24 -1.52
CA LEU A 49 -9.87 8.56 -0.40
C LEU A 49 -9.73 9.49 0.81
N ASP A 50 -10.34 9.09 1.93
CA ASP A 50 -10.16 9.77 3.21
C ASP A 50 -8.70 9.70 3.71
N GLY A 51 -8.32 10.62 4.60
CA GLY A 51 -7.00 10.70 5.21
C GLY A 51 -6.53 9.39 5.84
N TYR A 52 -7.42 8.61 6.46
CA TYR A 52 -7.06 7.29 7.00
C TYR A 52 -6.66 6.30 5.90
N GLN A 53 -7.44 6.23 4.82
CA GLN A 53 -7.18 5.31 3.69
C GLN A 53 -5.88 5.68 2.99
N LYS A 54 -5.65 6.98 2.76
CA LYS A 54 -4.38 7.48 2.21
C LYS A 54 -3.19 7.07 3.06
N LYS A 55 -3.24 7.32 4.38
CA LYS A 55 -2.17 6.91 5.30
C LYS A 55 -1.93 5.40 5.24
N LYS A 56 -3.00 4.58 5.26
CA LYS A 56 -2.91 3.13 5.14
C LYS A 56 -2.19 2.68 3.87
N TYR A 57 -2.54 3.22 2.71
CA TYR A 57 -1.92 2.83 1.44
C TYR A 57 -0.49 3.34 1.28
N VAL A 58 -0.19 4.56 1.73
CA VAL A 58 1.17 5.09 1.77
C VAL A 58 2.08 4.23 2.64
N CYS A 59 1.61 3.79 3.81
CA CYS A 59 2.38 2.90 4.67
C CYS A 59 2.66 1.53 4.02
N LYS A 60 1.75 1.00 3.20
CA LYS A 60 2.00 -0.24 2.45
C LYS A 60 3.08 -0.05 1.39
N LEU A 61 3.03 1.05 0.63
CA LEU A 61 4.06 1.37 -0.37
C LEU A 61 5.42 1.57 0.27
N LEU A 62 5.48 2.29 1.40
CA LEU A 62 6.71 2.47 2.15
C LEU A 62 7.27 1.12 2.63
N PHE A 63 6.41 0.21 3.12
CA PHE A 63 6.84 -1.12 3.51
C PHE A 63 7.48 -1.88 2.33
N ILE A 64 6.81 -1.89 1.16
CA ILE A 64 7.31 -2.54 -0.07
C ILE A 64 8.69 -1.98 -0.47
N PHE A 65 8.86 -0.65 -0.42
CA PHE A 65 10.13 0.00 -0.68
C PHE A 65 11.22 -0.42 0.32
N LEU A 66 10.89 -0.43 1.63
CA LEU A 66 11.83 -0.78 2.70
C LEU A 66 12.32 -2.24 2.62
N ILE A 67 11.51 -3.16 2.10
CA ILE A 67 11.93 -4.56 1.88
C ILE A 67 12.68 -4.76 0.54
N GLY A 68 12.99 -3.68 -0.17
CA GLY A 68 13.85 -3.70 -1.37
C GLY A 68 13.12 -3.98 -2.68
N TYR A 69 11.79 -3.87 -2.72
CA TYR A 69 11.04 -4.00 -3.96
C TYR A 69 10.78 -2.61 -4.54
N ASP A 70 11.26 -2.43 -5.77
CA ASP A 70 10.95 -1.24 -6.54
C ASP A 70 9.56 -1.37 -7.21
N PHE A 71 8.85 -0.26 -7.30
CA PHE A 71 7.55 -0.19 -7.98
C PHE A 71 7.54 1.01 -8.94
N ASP A 72 8.42 0.96 -9.92
CA ASP A 72 8.60 1.98 -10.95
C ASP A 72 7.28 2.46 -11.60
N SER A 73 7.22 3.78 -11.82
CA SER A 73 6.39 4.55 -12.76
C SER A 73 4.87 4.34 -12.76
N GLY A 74 4.17 5.04 -11.87
CA GLY A 74 2.74 5.29 -12.07
C GLY A 74 2.01 5.93 -10.89
N PHE A 75 2.65 5.96 -9.71
CA PHE A 75 2.11 6.64 -8.54
C PHE A 75 2.33 8.16 -8.57
N MET A 76 3.41 8.61 -9.23
CA MET A 76 3.80 10.03 -9.30
C MET A 76 3.04 10.80 -10.39
N GLU A 77 2.24 10.14 -11.23
CA GLU A 77 1.43 10.81 -12.27
C GLU A 77 0.17 11.50 -11.71
N VAL A 78 -0.16 11.30 -10.42
CA VAL A 78 -1.29 11.97 -9.75
C VAL A 78 -0.93 13.40 -9.28
N LYS A 79 0.18 13.98 -9.76
CA LYS A 79 0.55 15.39 -9.55
C LYS A 79 0.93 16.09 -10.86
N ASN A 80 -0.08 16.43 -11.66
CA ASN A 80 -0.25 17.78 -12.22
C ASN A 80 -1.47 17.81 -13.14
N LYS A 81 -2.62 18.19 -12.57
CA LYS A 81 -3.53 19.07 -13.29
C LYS A 81 -3.68 20.31 -12.44
N SER A 82 -2.63 21.13 -12.48
CA SER A 82 -2.71 22.54 -12.10
C SER A 82 -3.87 23.14 -12.89
N SER A 83 -4.73 23.84 -12.17
CA SER A 83 -5.78 24.71 -12.70
C SER A 83 -5.40 25.37 -14.03
N SER A 84 -6.30 25.26 -15.00
CA SER A 84 -6.50 26.24 -16.08
C SER A 84 -7.99 26.47 -16.18
#